data_AF-A0A099NUF4-F1
#
_entry.id   AF-A0A099NUF4-F1
#
_cell.length_a   1.000
_cell.length_b   1.000
_cell.length_c   1.000
_cell.angle_alpha   90.00
_cell.angle_beta   90.00
_cell.angle_gamma   90.00
#
_symmetry.space_group_name_H-M   'P 1'
#
loop_
_entity.id
_entity.type
_entity.pdbx_description
1 polymer ?
#
loop_
_entity_poly.entity_id
_entity_poly.type
_entity_poly.pdbx_seq_one_letter_code
_entity_poly.pdbx_strand_id
1 'polypeptide(L)'
;MSTDTCFIERKTHREDWTGEKSVKARFPIKESKVNDFLHGQFTAKQLFEKARKEGKKSTQEIDSLERLAQEVQYRVLKDKMRPVVRTFYNRTAFQLPGDARVRISLDTELSMIREDNFDGIDRTHGNWRRMDIGVDYPFSQLPESDIERFPYAVLEVKLQTQMGQEPPQWVREMVSSHLVEAVPKFSKFIHGTSTLLPEMVTLVPFWQPQMDIDIRKPKQDASYGIISKHRLNGTGHGEMDEEELAGAAGYGSVVINESENRTESSFASISSTKNGGLLGPLIDWYKKATLPDHSFNKVPEGTRFESTFEAPPGKKIAVPVRVEPKVYFATERTFLSWLSISLIFGATATTLMNYGDLVSLITAGCFYLTAMLTIIYSSGVYVFRVFSIRNKRAVRYDDQLGPRLVCVALALSVGTSFLFRFLNWS
;
A
#
# COMPACT_ATOMS: atom_id res chain seq x y z
N MET A 1 23.07 29.59 18.09
CA MET A 1 21.63 29.78 18.33
C MET A 1 21.10 28.54 19.05
N SER A 2 20.86 28.59 20.36
CA SER A 2 20.30 27.45 21.10
C SER A 2 18.79 27.39 20.88
N THR A 3 18.30 26.37 20.20
CA THR A 3 16.86 26.16 20.01
C THR A 3 16.25 25.59 21.30
N ASP A 4 15.72 26.44 22.18
CA ASP A 4 15.11 26.02 23.46
C ASP A 4 13.82 25.18 23.26
N THR A 5 13.20 25.26 22.08
CA THR A 5 11.95 24.56 21.78
C THR A 5 12.21 23.31 20.94
N CYS A 6 11.87 22.15 21.51
CA CYS A 6 11.84 20.85 20.84
C CYS A 6 10.40 20.51 20.42
N PHE A 7 10.24 19.70 19.37
CA PHE A 7 8.94 19.19 18.95
C PHE A 7 8.91 17.67 19.11
N ILE A 8 7.97 17.18 19.92
CA ILE A 8 7.66 15.75 19.96
C ILE A 8 6.65 15.48 18.86
N GLU A 9 7.05 14.70 17.86
CA GLU A 9 6.24 14.39 16.68
C GLU A 9 5.84 12.90 16.66
N ARG A 10 4.58 12.63 16.31
CA ARG A 10 4.09 11.27 16.05
C ARG A 10 3.51 11.21 14.65
N LYS A 11 3.93 10.19 13.89
CA LYS A 11 3.33 9.82 12.61
C LYS A 11 2.55 8.53 12.80
N THR A 12 1.27 8.56 12.49
CA THR A 12 0.41 7.38 12.49
C THR A 12 0.04 7.08 11.04
N HIS A 13 0.59 5.98 10.52
CA HIS A 13 0.14 5.47 9.23
C HIS A 13 -1.29 4.96 9.38
N ARG A 14 -2.15 5.40 8.49
CA ARG A 14 -3.49 4.85 8.30
C ARG A 14 -3.51 4.27 6.90
N GLU A 15 -3.94 3.03 6.83
CA GLU A 15 -4.08 2.33 5.57
C GLU A 15 -5.20 2.97 4.77
N ASP A 16 -5.01 3.12 3.46
CA ASP A 16 -5.82 4.00 2.63
C ASP A 16 -7.30 3.60 2.56
N TRP A 17 -7.59 2.33 2.83
CA TRP A 17 -8.92 1.77 2.87
C TRP A 17 -9.79 2.17 4.04
N THR A 18 -9.17 2.65 5.11
CA THR A 18 -9.90 3.23 6.24
C THR A 18 -10.64 4.49 5.78
N GLY A 19 -10.29 5.03 4.59
CA GLY A 19 -10.72 6.35 4.13
C GLY A 19 -10.01 7.48 4.87
N GLU A 20 -9.21 7.15 5.90
CA GLU A 20 -8.53 8.09 6.74
C GLU A 20 -7.10 8.32 6.22
N LYS A 21 -6.69 9.59 6.12
CA LYS A 21 -5.32 9.93 5.73
C LYS A 21 -4.36 9.64 6.88
N SER A 22 -3.15 9.22 6.53
CA SER A 22 -2.05 9.14 7.50
C SER A 22 -1.81 10.51 8.14
N VAL A 23 -1.67 10.54 9.47
CA VAL A 23 -1.62 11.79 10.24
C VAL A 23 -0.22 12.01 10.81
N LYS A 24 0.28 13.23 10.69
CA LYS A 24 1.45 13.73 11.42
C LYS A 24 0.96 14.76 12.44
N ALA A 25 1.14 14.47 13.72
CA ALA A 25 0.78 15.37 14.81
C ALA A 25 2.02 15.69 15.66
N ARG A 26 2.07 16.89 16.25
CA ARG A 26 3.21 17.32 17.07
C ARG A 26 2.81 18.32 18.12
N PHE A 27 3.59 18.40 19.19
CA PHE A 27 3.47 19.44 20.20
C PHE A 27 4.85 19.97 20.62
N PRO A 28 4.96 21.27 20.96
CA PRO A 28 6.20 21.85 21.44
C PRO A 28 6.45 21.52 22.90
N ILE A 29 7.72 21.34 23.27
CA ILE A 29 8.20 21.17 24.64
C ILE A 29 9.55 21.87 24.78
N LYS A 30 9.86 22.39 25.97
CA LYS A 30 11.20 22.92 26.25
C LYS A 30 12.21 21.78 26.32
N GLU A 31 13.41 21.99 25.78
CA GLU A 31 14.48 20.99 25.77
C GLU A 31 14.76 20.43 27.18
N SER A 32 14.84 21.32 28.18
CA SER A 32 15.05 20.96 29.59
C SER A 32 13.99 20.03 30.20
N LYS A 33 12.81 19.91 29.57
CA LYS A 33 11.69 19.07 30.04
C LYS A 33 11.50 17.80 29.23
N VAL A 34 12.30 17.57 28.20
CA VAL A 34 12.16 16.38 27.34
C VAL A 34 12.43 15.10 28.14
N ASN A 35 13.55 15.01 28.87
CA ASN A 35 13.86 13.80 29.66
C ASN A 35 12.81 13.52 30.74
N ASP A 36 12.46 14.53 31.54
CA ASP A 36 11.43 14.41 32.58
C ASP A 36 10.10 13.89 31.99
N PHE A 37 9.73 14.36 30.79
CA PHE A 37 8.53 13.93 30.09
C PHE A 37 8.62 12.48 29.61
N LEU A 38 9.73 12.08 28.99
CA LEU A 38 9.93 10.71 28.50
C LEU A 38 9.99 9.69 29.65
N HIS A 39 10.45 10.09 30.84
CA HIS A 39 10.47 9.26 32.05
C HIS A 39 9.18 9.30 32.87
N GLY A 40 8.19 10.12 32.48
CA GLY A 40 6.91 10.23 33.19
C GLY A 40 6.94 11.12 34.45
N GLN A 41 8.07 11.75 34.77
CA GLN A 41 8.21 12.68 35.89
C GLN A 41 7.50 14.02 35.62
N PHE A 42 7.45 14.42 34.35
CA PHE A 42 6.68 15.58 33.88
C PHE A 42 5.47 15.11 33.07
N THR A 43 4.27 15.37 33.59
CA THR A 43 3.03 14.84 33.01
C THR A 43 2.53 15.71 31.84
N ALA A 44 1.79 15.09 30.92
CA ALA A 44 1.13 15.81 29.82
C ALA A 44 0.19 16.95 30.31
N LYS A 45 -0.44 16.80 31.48
CA LYS A 45 -1.26 17.86 32.08
C LYS A 45 -0.42 19.08 32.44
N GLN A 46 0.68 18.88 33.15
CA GLN A 46 1.60 19.93 33.55
C GLN A 46 2.22 20.66 32.34
N LEU A 47 2.45 19.94 31.24
CA LEU A 47 2.95 20.53 29.99
C LEU A 47 2.02 21.63 29.45
N PHE A 48 0.71 21.46 29.54
CA PHE A 48 -0.27 22.39 28.97
C PHE A 48 -0.96 23.30 29.99
N GLU A 49 -0.70 23.15 31.30
CA GLU A 49 -1.23 24.04 32.34
C GLU A 49 -0.92 25.52 32.07
N LYS A 50 0.31 25.82 31.65
CA LYS A 50 0.70 27.20 31.30
C LYS A 50 -0.08 27.71 30.09
N ALA A 51 -0.25 26.88 29.06
CA ALA A 51 -1.02 27.23 27.86
C ALA A 51 -2.50 27.47 28.18
N ARG A 52 -3.09 26.71 29.12
CA ARG A 52 -4.46 26.93 29.62
C ARG A 52 -4.59 28.27 30.35
N LYS A 53 -3.61 28.64 31.19
CA LYS A 53 -3.61 29.92 31.93
C LYS A 53 -3.44 31.13 31.02
N GLU A 54 -2.65 31.02 29.95
CA GLU A 54 -2.40 32.13 29.02
C GLU A 54 -3.58 32.45 28.07
N GLY A 55 -4.51 31.51 27.88
CA GLY A 55 -5.73 31.75 27.09
C GLY A 55 -5.53 32.04 25.59
N LYS A 56 -4.31 31.89 25.05
CA LYS A 56 -4.00 32.19 23.64
C LYS A 56 -4.56 31.17 22.64
N LYS A 57 -4.86 29.95 23.09
CA LYS A 57 -5.38 28.85 22.27
C LYS A 57 -6.76 28.46 22.74
N SER A 58 -7.58 27.92 21.85
CA SER A 58 -8.90 27.40 22.22
C SER A 58 -8.75 26.21 23.18
N THR A 59 -9.72 26.04 24.07
CA THR A 59 -9.75 24.92 25.02
C THR A 59 -9.72 23.56 24.29
N GLN A 60 -10.48 23.45 23.19
CA GLN A 60 -10.51 22.26 22.33
C GLN A 60 -9.14 21.93 21.73
N GLU A 61 -8.39 22.94 21.25
CA GLU A 61 -7.05 22.72 20.70
C GLU A 61 -6.11 22.22 21.79
N ILE A 62 -6.16 22.81 22.98
CA ILE A 62 -5.32 22.40 24.12
C ILE A 62 -5.65 20.95 24.55
N ASP A 63 -6.94 20.59 24.64
CA ASP A 63 -7.37 19.24 24.99
C ASP A 63 -6.89 18.20 23.95
N SER A 64 -6.89 18.57 22.66
CA SER A 64 -6.37 17.70 21.59
C SER A 64 -4.86 17.47 21.69
N LEU A 65 -4.10 18.52 22.03
CA LEU A 65 -2.65 18.44 22.23
C LEU A 65 -2.29 17.66 23.50
N GLU A 66 -3.08 17.82 24.56
CA GLU A 66 -2.91 17.05 25.80
C GLU A 66 -3.15 15.56 25.56
N ARG A 67 -4.22 15.19 24.84
CA ARG A 67 -4.47 13.79 24.44
C ARG A 67 -3.31 13.21 23.64
N LEU A 68 -2.80 13.96 22.66
CA LEU A 68 -1.63 13.53 21.89
C LEU A 68 -0.41 13.29 22.79
N ALA A 69 -0.11 14.20 23.72
CA ALA A 69 1.01 14.07 24.64
C ALA A 69 0.84 12.88 25.59
N GLN A 70 -0.38 12.64 26.11
CA GLN A 70 -0.69 11.47 26.94
C GLN A 70 -0.47 10.16 26.17
N GLU A 71 -0.96 10.07 24.93
CA GLU A 71 -0.80 8.88 24.10
C GLU A 71 0.67 8.60 23.77
N VAL A 72 1.45 9.64 23.47
CA VAL A 72 2.90 9.50 23.22
C VAL A 72 3.63 9.06 24.47
N GLN A 73 3.41 9.72 25.61
CA GLN A 73 4.05 9.37 26.89
C GLN A 73 3.70 7.93 27.31
N TYR A 74 2.43 7.54 27.18
CA TYR A 74 1.98 6.19 27.44
C TYR A 74 2.72 5.17 26.57
N ARG A 75 2.86 5.43 25.27
CA ARG A 75 3.53 4.50 24.35
C ARG A 75 5.03 4.39 24.63
N VAL A 76 5.69 5.50 24.92
CA VAL A 76 7.11 5.53 25.29
C VAL A 76 7.37 4.67 26.53
N LEU A 77 6.56 4.85 27.58
CA LEU A 77 6.71 4.11 28.83
C LEU A 77 6.30 2.64 28.70
N LYS A 78 5.18 2.35 28.03
CA LYS A 78 4.65 0.98 27.86
C LYS A 78 5.57 0.11 27.03
N ASP A 79 6.02 0.62 25.88
CA ASP A 79 6.85 -0.12 24.94
C ASP A 79 8.34 0.00 25.28
N LYS A 80 8.69 0.74 26.34
CA LYS A 80 10.08 1.01 26.77
C LYS A 80 10.92 1.58 25.62
N MET A 81 10.37 2.59 24.94
CA MET A 81 11.04 3.22 23.81
C MET A 81 12.28 4.00 24.27
N ARG A 82 13.28 4.07 23.38
CA ARG A 82 14.53 4.80 23.59
C ARG A 82 14.94 5.52 22.30
N PRO A 83 15.90 6.46 22.34
CA PRO A 83 16.58 6.94 21.14
C PRO A 83 17.25 5.77 20.40
N VAL A 84 17.10 5.74 19.07
CA VAL A 84 17.65 4.65 18.22
C VAL A 84 18.44 5.21 17.05
N VAL A 85 17.81 6.04 16.22
CA VAL A 85 18.46 6.65 15.05
C VAL A 85 18.09 8.12 14.94
N ARG A 86 19.12 8.97 14.81
CA ARG A 86 19.01 10.39 14.47
C ARG A 86 19.02 10.52 12.95
N THR A 87 18.19 11.41 12.41
CA THR A 87 18.24 11.81 11.00
C THR A 87 18.56 13.29 10.93
N PHE A 88 19.70 13.65 10.34
CA PHE A 88 20.13 15.03 10.11
C PHE A 88 20.09 15.35 8.62
N TYR A 89 19.68 16.56 8.26
CA TYR A 89 19.72 17.09 6.89
C TYR A 89 19.49 18.60 6.90
N ASN A 90 19.96 19.28 5.86
CA ASN A 90 19.58 20.67 5.57
C ASN A 90 18.41 20.67 4.61
N ARG A 91 17.36 21.45 4.92
CA ARG A 91 16.14 21.51 4.11
C ARG A 91 15.98 22.86 3.44
N THR A 92 15.88 22.83 2.12
CA THR A 92 15.43 23.98 1.32
C THR A 92 13.99 23.73 0.87
N ALA A 93 13.07 24.63 1.21
CA ALA A 93 11.67 24.53 0.85
C ALA A 93 11.31 25.57 -0.23
N PHE A 94 10.64 25.12 -1.28
CA PHE A 94 10.17 25.92 -2.40
C PHE A 94 8.64 25.90 -2.42
N GLN A 95 8.05 27.06 -2.15
CA GLN A 95 6.60 27.25 -2.20
C GLN A 95 6.29 28.70 -2.56
N LEU A 96 5.35 28.90 -3.47
CA LEU A 96 4.80 30.23 -3.74
C LEU A 96 3.82 30.63 -2.62
N PRO A 97 3.96 31.83 -2.02
CA PRO A 97 3.01 32.32 -1.03
C PRO A 97 1.58 32.33 -1.60
N GLY A 98 0.62 31.77 -0.85
CA GLY A 98 -0.78 31.69 -1.27
C GLY A 98 -1.11 30.58 -2.28
N ASP A 99 -0.10 29.90 -2.84
CA ASP A 99 -0.31 28.76 -3.74
C ASP A 99 0.10 27.45 -3.05
N ALA A 100 -0.82 26.50 -3.01
CA ALA A 100 -0.62 25.19 -2.42
C ALA A 100 -0.53 24.06 -3.46
N ARG A 101 -0.70 24.37 -4.76
CA ARG A 101 -0.74 23.38 -5.85
C ARG A 101 0.52 22.53 -5.90
N VAL A 102 1.68 23.15 -5.70
CA VAL A 102 2.99 22.50 -5.69
C VAL A 102 3.80 23.00 -4.51
N ARG A 103 4.30 22.08 -3.70
CA ARG A 103 5.30 22.38 -2.65
C ARG A 103 6.44 21.40 -2.79
N ILE A 104 7.66 21.91 -2.91
CA ILE A 104 8.85 21.10 -3.08
C ILE A 104 9.75 21.31 -1.87
N SER A 105 10.35 20.24 -1.37
CA SER A 105 11.47 20.34 -0.44
C SER A 105 12.63 19.49 -0.91
N LEU A 106 13.83 20.05 -0.83
CA LEU A 106 15.09 19.37 -1.10
C LEU A 106 15.85 19.22 0.21
N ASP A 107 16.13 17.98 0.60
CA ASP A 107 16.92 17.64 1.77
C ASP A 107 18.33 17.23 1.32
N THR A 108 19.34 18.00 1.73
CA THR A 108 20.77 17.79 1.43
C THR A 108 21.55 17.40 2.69
N GLU A 109 22.79 16.93 2.53
CA GLU A 109 23.66 16.46 3.63
C GLU A 109 22.97 15.43 4.55
N LEU A 110 22.16 14.56 3.96
CA LEU A 110 21.35 13.60 4.70
C LEU A 110 22.26 12.59 5.41
N SER A 111 22.21 12.58 6.74
CA SER A 111 23.01 11.67 7.57
C SER A 111 22.11 10.96 8.57
N MET A 112 22.30 9.66 8.72
CA MET A 112 21.65 8.84 9.75
C MET A 112 22.69 8.45 10.77
N ILE A 113 22.40 8.61 12.06
CA ILE A 113 23.37 8.43 13.15
C ILE A 113 22.77 7.57 14.25
N ARG A 114 23.54 6.63 14.80
CA ARG A 114 23.12 5.80 15.93
C ARG A 114 22.97 6.60 17.21
N GLU A 115 21.88 6.34 17.91
CA GLU A 115 21.51 6.86 19.24
C GLU A 115 21.16 5.70 20.20
N ASP A 116 21.21 4.45 19.72
CA ASP A 116 20.93 3.26 20.50
C ASP A 116 22.12 2.82 21.38
N ASN A 117 21.91 1.78 22.20
CA ASN A 117 22.96 1.13 23.01
C ASN A 117 22.96 -0.39 22.84
N PHE A 118 22.43 -0.90 21.72
CA PHE A 118 22.19 -2.33 21.54
C PHE A 118 23.49 -3.14 21.42
N ASP A 119 24.60 -2.49 21.11
CA ASP A 119 25.96 -3.04 21.09
C ASP A 119 26.73 -2.86 22.42
N GLY A 120 26.05 -2.39 23.48
CA GLY A 120 26.64 -2.14 24.79
C GLY A 120 27.28 -0.76 24.96
N ILE A 121 27.33 0.07 23.91
CA ILE A 121 27.85 1.44 23.98
C ILE A 121 26.71 2.40 24.32
N ASP A 122 26.74 3.01 25.50
CA ASP A 122 25.74 4.01 25.88
C ASP A 122 26.05 5.38 25.25
N ARG A 123 25.52 5.62 24.06
CA ARG A 123 25.72 6.87 23.29
C ARG A 123 25.01 8.08 23.89
N THR A 124 23.90 7.87 24.58
CA THR A 124 23.06 8.98 25.05
C THR A 124 23.29 9.32 26.51
N HIS A 125 23.93 8.45 27.28
CA HIS A 125 24.18 8.64 28.72
C HIS A 125 22.91 9.00 29.51
N GLY A 126 21.81 8.32 29.19
CA GLY A 126 20.49 8.57 29.79
C GLY A 126 19.75 9.80 29.27
N ASN A 127 20.29 10.55 28.31
CA ASN A 127 19.63 11.68 27.68
C ASN A 127 18.76 11.25 26.47
N TRP A 128 17.85 12.12 26.03
CA TRP A 128 17.00 11.89 24.85
C TRP A 128 17.76 11.96 23.51
N ARG A 129 18.99 12.48 23.52
CA ARG A 129 19.92 12.52 22.39
C ARG A 129 21.37 12.48 22.88
N ARG A 130 22.29 12.01 22.05
CA ARG A 130 23.74 12.16 22.29
C ARG A 130 24.16 13.64 22.26
N MET A 131 25.17 13.96 23.06
CA MET A 131 25.63 15.34 23.32
C MET A 131 27.03 15.66 22.77
N ASP A 132 27.70 14.67 22.20
CA ASP A 132 29.00 14.76 21.53
C ASP A 132 28.92 15.30 20.09
N ILE A 133 27.70 15.42 19.55
CA ILE A 133 27.41 16.02 18.25
C ILE A 133 26.22 17.00 18.33
N GLY A 134 26.30 18.07 17.57
CA GLY A 134 25.24 19.05 17.40
C GLY A 134 24.65 19.01 15.99
N VAL A 135 24.95 20.07 15.23
CA VAL A 135 24.53 20.29 13.84
C VAL A 135 25.75 20.47 12.91
N ASP A 136 26.90 20.03 13.38
CA ASP A 136 28.23 20.14 12.80
C ASP A 136 28.50 19.01 11.79
N TYR A 137 27.74 19.01 10.70
CA TYR A 137 28.03 18.17 9.54
C TYR A 137 29.47 18.41 9.04
N PRO A 138 30.25 17.36 8.69
CA PRO A 138 29.85 15.96 8.44
C PRO A 138 30.03 14.99 9.62
N PHE A 139 30.10 15.51 10.85
CA PHE A 139 30.26 14.73 12.09
C PHE A 139 31.50 13.83 12.10
N SER A 140 32.65 14.36 11.66
CA SER A 140 33.91 13.60 11.53
C SER A 140 34.45 13.02 12.84
N GLN A 141 33.95 13.47 14.00
CA GLN A 141 34.28 12.92 15.30
C GLN A 141 33.63 11.56 15.59
N LEU A 142 32.63 11.16 14.80
CA LEU A 142 31.92 9.91 15.00
C LEU A 142 32.66 8.73 14.36
N PRO A 143 32.61 7.52 14.97
CA PRO A 143 33.01 6.30 14.29
C PRO A 143 32.19 6.05 13.03
N GLU A 144 32.79 5.53 11.97
CA GLU A 144 32.09 5.17 10.72
C GLU A 144 31.00 4.11 10.94
N SER A 145 31.08 3.28 11.99
CA SER A 145 30.02 2.33 12.35
C SER A 145 28.75 2.98 12.93
N ASP A 146 28.85 4.24 13.33
CA ASP A 146 27.78 4.99 13.99
C ASP A 146 27.04 5.95 13.06
N ILE A 147 27.56 6.17 11.85
CA ILE A 147 27.04 7.16 10.91
C ILE A 147 26.94 6.58 9.50
N GLU A 148 25.80 6.82 8.87
CA GLU A 148 25.57 6.58 7.45
C GLU A 148 25.39 7.93 6.77
N ARG A 149 26.32 8.29 5.87
CA ARG A 149 26.26 9.51 5.08
C ARG A 149 25.59 9.19 3.76
N PHE A 150 24.33 9.58 3.63
CA PHE A 150 23.53 9.20 2.48
C PHE A 150 24.07 9.87 1.21
N PRO A 151 24.36 9.12 0.13
CA PRO A 151 25.10 9.62 -1.03
C PRO A 151 24.31 10.59 -1.92
N TYR A 152 22.99 10.69 -1.71
CA TYR A 152 22.08 11.47 -2.55
C TYR A 152 21.33 12.55 -1.76
N ALA A 153 20.75 13.52 -2.47
CA ALA A 153 19.76 14.42 -1.88
C ALA A 153 18.34 13.82 -2.03
N VAL A 154 17.44 14.15 -1.10
CA VAL A 154 16.05 13.68 -1.15
C VAL A 154 15.13 14.82 -1.56
N LEU A 155 14.55 14.71 -2.75
CA LEU A 155 13.53 15.63 -3.27
C LEU A 155 12.13 15.11 -2.94
N GLU A 156 11.34 15.87 -2.19
CA GLU A 156 9.94 15.58 -1.90
C GLU A 156 9.05 16.60 -2.61
N VAL A 157 8.20 16.12 -3.52
CA VAL A 157 7.22 16.94 -4.25
C VAL A 157 5.82 16.63 -3.72
N LYS A 158 5.13 17.64 -3.18
CA LYS A 158 3.74 17.55 -2.72
C LYS A 158 2.84 18.29 -3.69
N LEU A 159 1.88 17.57 -4.24
CA LEU A 159 0.88 18.09 -5.16
C LEU A 159 -0.47 18.20 -4.45
N GLN A 160 -1.13 19.34 -4.60
CA GLN A 160 -2.51 19.57 -4.20
C GLN A 160 -3.28 20.15 -5.38
N THR A 161 -3.53 19.32 -6.39
CA THR A 161 -4.33 19.71 -7.55
C THR A 161 -5.83 19.54 -7.26
N GLN A 162 -6.64 20.44 -7.82
CA GLN A 162 -8.10 20.29 -7.78
C GLN A 162 -8.52 19.12 -8.68
N MET A 163 -9.67 18.52 -8.38
CA MET A 163 -10.20 17.41 -9.19
C MET A 163 -10.35 17.84 -10.65
N GLY A 164 -9.79 17.05 -11.58
CA GLY A 164 -9.82 17.33 -13.01
C GLY A 164 -8.70 18.26 -13.53
N GLN A 165 -7.84 18.79 -12.67
CA GLN A 165 -6.66 19.55 -13.09
C GLN A 165 -5.38 18.70 -13.04
N GLU A 166 -4.59 18.78 -14.11
CA GLU A 166 -3.27 18.17 -14.15
C GLU A 166 -2.25 19.00 -13.34
N PRO A 167 -1.20 18.35 -12.79
CA PRO A 167 -0.06 19.07 -12.23
C PRO A 167 0.62 19.97 -13.28
N PRO A 168 1.24 21.09 -12.88
CA PRO A 168 1.97 21.95 -13.80
C PRO A 168 2.97 21.15 -14.65
N GLN A 169 3.02 21.46 -15.95
CA GLN A 169 3.82 20.71 -16.93
C GLN A 169 5.30 20.59 -16.52
N TRP A 170 5.90 21.69 -16.05
CA TRP A 170 7.29 21.70 -15.61
C TRP A 170 7.58 20.71 -14.46
N VAL A 171 6.60 20.42 -13.60
CA VAL A 171 6.76 19.42 -12.52
C VAL A 171 6.78 18.02 -13.12
N ARG A 172 5.89 17.73 -14.08
CA ARG A 172 5.86 16.44 -14.76
C ARG A 172 7.17 16.17 -15.49
N GLU A 173 7.67 17.17 -16.21
CA GLU A 173 8.96 17.11 -16.92
C GLU A 173 10.14 16.95 -15.96
N MET A 174 10.15 17.67 -14.83
CA MET A 174 11.20 17.52 -13.82
C MET A 174 11.21 16.11 -13.23
N VAL A 175 10.04 15.56 -12.89
CA VAL A 175 9.90 14.22 -12.28
C VAL A 175 10.28 13.10 -13.26
N SER A 176 10.11 13.31 -14.58
CA SER A 176 10.54 12.37 -15.61
C SER A 176 11.97 12.59 -16.12
N SER A 177 12.64 13.66 -15.67
CA SER A 177 13.96 14.04 -16.16
C SER A 177 15.09 13.14 -15.64
N HIS A 178 16.28 13.33 -16.23
CA HIS A 178 17.52 12.68 -15.82
C HIS A 178 18.05 13.13 -14.43
N LEU A 179 17.47 14.18 -13.85
CA LEU A 179 17.92 14.79 -12.59
C LEU A 179 17.43 14.05 -11.34
N VAL A 180 16.40 13.22 -11.48
CA VAL A 180 15.76 12.56 -10.34
C VAL A 180 15.54 11.07 -10.61
N GLU A 181 15.56 10.31 -9.53
CA GLU A 181 15.18 8.90 -9.51
C GLU A 181 14.00 8.73 -8.54
N ALA A 182 12.92 8.12 -9.03
CA ALA A 182 11.69 8.00 -8.26
C ALA A 182 11.78 6.83 -7.28
N VAL A 183 11.90 7.12 -5.99
CA VAL A 183 11.87 6.10 -4.92
C VAL A 183 10.57 6.24 -4.11
N PRO A 184 9.53 5.44 -4.40
CA PRO A 184 8.24 5.58 -3.74
C PRO A 184 8.33 5.19 -2.25
N LYS A 185 7.69 6.00 -1.39
CA LYS A 185 7.61 5.77 0.06
C LYS A 185 8.98 5.63 0.76
N PHE A 186 10.03 6.25 0.22
CA PHE A 186 11.33 6.31 0.89
C PHE A 186 11.20 6.88 2.31
N SER A 187 11.87 6.24 3.27
CA SER A 187 11.83 6.63 4.67
C SER A 187 13.24 6.70 5.25
N LYS A 188 13.62 7.90 5.72
CA LYS A 188 14.90 8.16 6.40
C LYS A 188 15.10 7.25 7.63
N PHE A 189 14.02 7.04 8.39
CA PHE A 189 14.03 6.18 9.57
C PHE A 189 14.24 4.71 9.22
N ILE A 190 13.52 4.19 8.22
CA ILE A 190 13.66 2.80 7.79
C ILE A 190 15.05 2.56 7.23
N HIS A 191 15.53 3.44 6.34
CA HIS A 191 16.86 3.35 5.76
C HIS A 191 17.95 3.34 6.85
N GLY A 192 17.97 4.36 7.73
CA GLY A 192 18.95 4.44 8.82
C GLY A 192 18.94 3.23 9.75
N THR A 193 17.76 2.70 10.10
CA THR A 193 17.66 1.50 10.93
C THR A 193 18.16 0.25 10.20
N SER A 194 17.81 0.08 8.92
CA SER A 194 18.22 -1.08 8.12
C SER A 194 19.72 -1.09 7.76
N THR A 195 20.34 0.08 7.67
CA THR A 195 21.76 0.24 7.35
C THR A 195 22.63 0.15 8.61
N LEU A 196 22.29 0.88 9.68
CA LEU A 196 23.12 0.98 10.89
C LEU A 196 22.90 -0.16 11.90
N LEU A 197 21.76 -0.86 11.82
CA LEU A 197 21.43 -1.97 12.71
C LEU A 197 21.09 -3.25 11.90
N PRO A 198 22.00 -3.71 11.02
CA PRO A 198 21.71 -4.79 10.08
C PRO A 198 21.44 -6.14 10.77
N GLU A 199 22.01 -6.37 11.96
CA GLU A 199 21.83 -7.59 12.75
C GLU A 199 20.46 -7.69 13.42
N MET A 200 19.81 -6.54 13.66
CA MET A 200 18.52 -6.47 14.34
C MET A 200 17.35 -6.55 13.36
N VAL A 201 17.62 -6.50 12.05
CA VAL A 201 16.62 -6.37 10.99
C VAL A 201 16.66 -7.58 10.06
N THR A 202 15.55 -8.32 10.01
CA THR A 202 15.38 -9.47 9.09
C THR A 202 14.79 -9.08 7.74
N LEU A 203 14.17 -7.90 7.65
CA LEU A 203 13.40 -7.42 6.51
C LEU A 203 13.95 -6.07 6.03
N VAL A 204 14.48 -6.03 4.81
CA VAL A 204 15.12 -4.82 4.25
C VAL A 204 14.24 -4.13 3.21
N PRO A 205 14.27 -2.79 3.10
CA PRO A 205 13.50 -2.09 2.08
C PRO A 205 14.03 -2.37 0.66
N PHE A 206 13.14 -2.33 -0.33
CA PHE A 206 13.45 -2.66 -1.72
C PHE A 206 14.54 -1.79 -2.37
N TRP A 207 14.74 -0.56 -1.88
CA TRP A 207 15.77 0.34 -2.41
C TRP A 207 17.17 0.06 -1.85
N GLN A 208 17.30 -0.69 -0.75
CA GLN A 208 18.60 -0.92 -0.12
C GLN A 208 19.61 -1.65 -1.03
N PRO A 209 19.24 -2.69 -1.79
CA PRO A 209 20.16 -3.34 -2.75
C PRO A 209 20.60 -2.43 -3.90
N GLN A 210 19.86 -1.35 -4.18
CA GLN A 210 20.14 -0.43 -5.28
C GLN A 210 21.04 0.75 -4.87
N MET A 211 21.45 0.81 -3.59
CA MET A 211 22.23 1.94 -3.07
C MET A 211 23.61 2.07 -3.71
N ASP A 212 24.19 0.96 -4.20
CA ASP A 212 25.50 0.94 -4.87
C ASP A 212 25.42 1.29 -6.36
N ILE A 213 24.20 1.45 -6.91
CA ILE A 213 23.99 1.78 -8.33
C ILE A 213 24.09 3.30 -8.50
N ASP A 214 24.87 3.75 -9.48
CA ASP A 214 24.90 5.15 -9.88
C ASP A 214 23.58 5.52 -10.58
N ILE A 215 22.77 6.36 -9.93
CA ILE A 215 21.47 6.78 -10.42
C ILE A 215 21.56 7.92 -11.48
N ARG A 216 22.76 8.44 -11.78
CA ARG A 216 22.93 9.53 -12.73
C ARG A 216 22.65 9.04 -14.15
N LYS A 217 21.63 9.62 -14.77
CA LYS A 217 21.23 9.36 -16.16
C LYS A 217 21.97 10.33 -17.09
N PRO A 218 22.31 9.93 -18.33
CA PRO A 218 22.88 10.85 -19.31
C PRO A 218 21.90 12.01 -19.56
N LYS A 219 22.46 13.22 -19.74
CA LYS A 219 21.65 14.39 -20.10
C LYS A 219 20.96 14.09 -21.41
N GLN A 220 19.62 14.07 -21.40
CA GLN A 220 18.87 14.17 -22.63
C GLN A 220 18.95 15.63 -23.06
N ASP A 221 19.56 15.90 -24.21
CA ASP A 221 19.64 17.23 -24.83
C ASP A 221 18.25 17.65 -25.35
N ALA A 222 17.25 17.72 -24.47
CA ALA A 222 16.07 18.52 -24.71
C ALA A 222 16.49 19.96 -24.39
N SER A 223 16.57 20.80 -25.42
CA SER A 223 16.83 22.23 -25.26
C SER A 223 15.74 22.86 -24.37
N TYR A 224 15.99 22.90 -23.05
CA TYR A 224 15.15 23.61 -22.09
C TYR A 224 15.40 25.12 -22.24
N GLY A 225 14.78 25.71 -23.27
CA GLY A 225 14.71 27.14 -23.47
C GLY A 225 13.26 27.59 -23.40
N ILE A 226 12.99 28.69 -22.69
CA ILE A 226 11.72 29.42 -22.82
C ILE A 226 11.60 29.81 -24.29
N ILE A 227 10.76 29.13 -25.06
CA ILE A 227 10.42 29.56 -26.42
C ILE A 227 9.56 30.82 -26.27
N SER A 228 10.21 31.98 -26.34
CA SER A 228 9.53 33.24 -26.63
C SER A 228 8.77 33.07 -27.93
N LYS A 229 7.45 33.26 -27.91
CA LYS A 229 6.62 33.30 -29.11
C LYS A 229 7.00 34.53 -29.94
N HIS A 230 8.06 34.41 -30.73
CA HIS A 230 8.32 35.30 -31.86
C HIS A 230 9.24 34.59 -32.87
N ARG A 231 8.62 33.82 -33.77
CA ARG A 231 8.94 33.73 -35.21
C ARG A 231 8.07 32.65 -35.86
N LEU A 232 6.93 33.09 -36.37
CA LEU A 232 6.30 32.47 -37.53
C LEU A 232 7.07 32.96 -38.77
N ASN A 233 7.62 32.04 -39.55
CA ASN A 233 7.54 31.98 -41.03
C ASN A 233 8.51 30.94 -41.61
N GLY A 234 7.97 30.06 -42.46
CA GLY A 234 8.70 29.12 -43.32
C GLY A 234 8.19 27.68 -43.17
N THR A 235 7.01 27.33 -43.68
CA THR A 235 6.79 26.60 -44.97
C THR A 235 7.68 25.36 -45.16
N GLY A 236 7.06 24.17 -45.03
CA GLY A 236 7.64 22.88 -45.38
C GLY A 236 6.61 21.77 -45.18
N HIS A 237 5.99 21.36 -46.28
CA HIS A 237 4.89 20.42 -46.43
C HIS A 237 5.30 18.98 -46.08
N GLY A 238 4.42 18.25 -45.40
CA GLY A 238 4.51 16.80 -45.23
C GLY A 238 3.21 16.27 -44.61
N GLU A 239 2.27 15.86 -45.47
CA GLU A 239 1.06 15.11 -45.12
C GLU A 239 1.42 13.80 -44.42
N MET A 240 0.77 13.53 -43.28
CA MET A 240 0.42 12.17 -42.82
C MET A 240 -0.89 12.25 -42.03
N ASP A 241 -1.97 11.93 -42.73
CA ASP A 241 -3.22 11.25 -42.37
C ASP A 241 -3.85 11.47 -40.97
N GLU A 242 -5.02 12.10 -41.01
CA GLU A 242 -5.95 12.44 -39.91
C GLU A 242 -6.80 11.25 -39.40
N GLU A 243 -6.27 10.02 -39.42
CA GLU A 243 -7.05 8.80 -39.14
C GLU A 243 -6.46 7.93 -38.01
N GLU A 244 -6.07 8.53 -36.88
CA GLU A 244 -5.93 7.80 -35.61
C GLU A 244 -6.38 8.64 -34.39
N LEU A 245 -7.33 9.54 -34.62
CA LEU A 245 -8.03 10.34 -33.61
C LEU A 245 -9.42 9.76 -33.31
N ALA A 246 -9.49 8.50 -32.88
CA ALA A 246 -10.74 7.92 -32.33
C ALA A 246 -10.45 6.67 -31.49
N GLY A 247 -10.23 6.82 -30.18
CA GLY A 247 -10.03 5.64 -29.33
C GLY A 247 -9.77 5.86 -27.85
N ALA A 248 -10.56 6.69 -27.15
CA ALA A 248 -10.89 6.52 -25.73
C ALA A 248 -11.75 7.69 -25.20
N ALA A 249 -12.99 7.79 -25.68
CA ALA A 249 -14.04 8.47 -24.93
C ALA A 249 -14.82 7.41 -24.14
N GLY A 250 -14.94 7.60 -22.82
CA GLY A 250 -15.97 6.98 -21.99
C GLY A 250 -15.48 6.02 -20.91
N TYR A 251 -15.39 6.53 -19.68
CA TYR A 251 -15.92 5.95 -18.43
C TYR A 251 -15.55 6.97 -17.34
N GLY A 252 -16.40 7.92 -16.98
CA GLY A 252 -17.66 7.69 -16.28
C GLY A 252 -17.46 8.06 -14.82
N SER A 253 -17.73 9.34 -14.48
CA SER A 253 -17.78 9.79 -13.09
C SER A 253 -18.95 9.14 -12.37
N VAL A 254 -18.76 8.71 -11.12
CA VAL A 254 -19.88 8.49 -10.21
C VAL A 254 -19.67 9.38 -8.98
N VAL A 255 -20.57 10.35 -8.88
CA VAL A 255 -20.91 11.12 -7.70
C VAL A 255 -21.74 10.22 -6.79
N ILE A 256 -21.47 10.22 -5.48
CA ILE A 256 -22.48 9.88 -4.47
C ILE A 256 -22.42 10.97 -3.41
N ASN A 257 -23.50 11.74 -3.32
CA ASN A 257 -23.73 12.69 -2.24
C ASN A 257 -24.67 12.07 -1.20
N GLU A 258 -24.59 12.60 0.02
CA GLU A 258 -25.08 12.07 1.30
C GLU A 258 -26.59 11.75 1.42
N SER A 259 -26.87 11.04 2.52
CA SER A 259 -28.15 10.90 3.24
C SER A 259 -29.05 9.72 2.84
N GLU A 260 -28.89 8.60 3.55
CA GLU A 260 -30.01 7.94 4.22
C GLU A 260 -29.49 7.06 5.36
N ASN A 261 -29.94 7.43 6.56
CA ASN A 261 -29.81 6.67 7.78
C ASN A 261 -30.77 5.47 7.65
N ARG A 262 -30.26 4.23 7.60
CA ARG A 262 -31.07 3.06 7.95
C ARG A 262 -30.23 1.92 8.52
N THR A 263 -30.49 1.74 9.80
CA THR A 263 -30.29 0.59 10.67
C THR A 263 -30.33 -0.75 9.94
N GLU A 264 -29.22 -1.50 9.99
CA GLU A 264 -29.28 -2.97 10.07
C GLU A 264 -28.45 -3.43 11.25
N SER A 265 -29.20 -3.58 12.34
CA SER A 265 -28.89 -4.45 13.46
C SER A 265 -28.68 -5.90 12.99
N SER A 266 -27.75 -6.57 13.68
CA SER A 266 -27.73 -8.02 13.89
C SER A 266 -27.18 -8.90 12.75
N PHE A 267 -25.87 -9.10 12.76
CA PHE A 267 -25.32 -10.40 12.36
C PHE A 267 -24.47 -10.99 13.49
N ALA A 268 -25.13 -11.88 14.23
CA ALA A 268 -24.66 -12.90 15.16
C ALA A 268 -23.19 -12.84 15.64
N SER A 269 -23.04 -12.44 16.90
CA SER A 269 -22.01 -12.97 17.79
C SER A 269 -22.20 -14.48 17.96
N ILE A 270 -21.46 -15.29 17.20
CA ILE A 270 -21.35 -16.72 17.51
C ILE A 270 -20.35 -16.89 18.65
N SER A 271 -20.93 -17.10 19.82
CA SER A 271 -20.32 -17.58 21.06
C SER A 271 -19.34 -18.73 20.80
N SER A 272 -18.16 -18.60 21.41
CA SER A 272 -17.15 -19.65 21.55
C SER A 272 -17.74 -20.87 22.25
N THR A 273 -17.86 -21.99 21.53
CA THR A 273 -17.88 -23.31 22.15
C THR A 273 -16.75 -24.14 21.55
N LYS A 274 -15.74 -24.42 22.38
CA LYS A 274 -14.67 -25.38 22.07
C LYS A 274 -15.32 -26.75 21.86
N ASN A 275 -15.23 -27.30 20.66
CA ASN A 275 -15.34 -28.73 20.43
C ASN A 275 -14.40 -29.12 19.27
N GLY A 276 -13.37 -29.90 19.60
CA GLY A 276 -12.38 -30.44 18.67
C GLY A 276 -12.97 -31.56 17.81
N GLY A 277 -13.71 -31.20 16.77
CA GLY A 277 -14.16 -32.11 15.72
C GLY A 277 -13.33 -31.99 14.44
N LEU A 278 -13.42 -33.02 13.59
CA LEU A 278 -12.74 -33.18 12.28
C LEU A 278 -12.87 -31.97 11.32
N LEU A 279 -13.81 -31.06 11.57
CA LEU A 279 -14.08 -29.86 10.78
C LEU A 279 -13.42 -28.58 11.30
N GLY A 280 -12.75 -28.62 12.47
CA GLY A 280 -12.06 -27.48 13.06
C GLY A 280 -11.05 -26.79 12.12
N PRO A 281 -10.17 -27.54 11.41
CA PRO A 281 -9.21 -26.94 10.47
C PRO A 281 -9.89 -26.21 9.31
N LEU A 282 -11.05 -26.71 8.85
CA LEU A 282 -11.84 -26.12 7.78
C LEU A 282 -12.53 -24.83 8.22
N ILE A 283 -13.06 -24.79 9.44
CA ILE A 283 -13.72 -23.61 10.01
C ILE A 283 -12.71 -22.49 10.26
N ASP A 284 -11.53 -22.81 10.80
CA ASP A 284 -10.46 -21.82 11.01
C ASP A 284 -9.87 -21.32 9.69
N TRP A 285 -9.72 -22.20 8.69
CA TRP A 285 -9.36 -21.81 7.33
C TRP A 285 -10.42 -20.89 6.71
N TYR A 286 -11.72 -21.21 6.84
CA TYR A 286 -12.82 -20.41 6.33
C TYR A 286 -12.88 -19.02 6.99
N LYS A 287 -12.72 -18.95 8.32
CA LYS A 287 -12.61 -17.68 9.06
C LYS A 287 -11.43 -16.85 8.56
N LYS A 288 -10.27 -17.48 8.37
CA LYS A 288 -9.08 -16.80 7.80
C LYS A 288 -9.29 -16.35 6.35
N ALA A 289 -10.07 -17.09 5.57
CA ALA A 289 -10.38 -16.80 4.18
C ALA A 289 -11.47 -15.72 3.99
N THR A 290 -12.30 -15.45 4.99
CA THR A 290 -13.45 -14.52 4.92
C THR A 290 -13.30 -13.23 5.73
N LEU A 291 -12.24 -13.09 6.54
CA LEU A 291 -11.94 -11.83 7.25
C LEU A 291 -11.74 -10.66 6.26
N PRO A 292 -12.38 -9.49 6.43
CA PRO A 292 -12.12 -8.35 5.56
C PRO A 292 -10.68 -7.86 5.75
N ASP A 293 -9.90 -7.89 4.67
CA ASP A 293 -8.60 -7.23 4.61
C ASP A 293 -8.69 -6.15 3.55
N HIS A 294 -8.29 -4.97 3.94
CA HIS A 294 -8.67 -3.79 3.24
C HIS A 294 -7.46 -3.16 2.51
N SER A 295 -6.30 -3.78 2.40
CA SER A 295 -5.07 -3.14 1.87
C SER A 295 -5.02 -2.83 0.35
N PHE A 296 -5.93 -1.99 -0.15
CA PHE A 296 -5.97 -1.47 -1.52
C PHE A 296 -5.22 -0.15 -1.64
N ASN A 297 -3.97 -0.16 -2.13
CA ASN A 297 -3.51 1.04 -2.82
C ASN A 297 -2.43 0.90 -3.88
N LYS A 298 -2.52 1.85 -4.81
CA LYS A 298 -2.09 1.82 -6.21
C LYS A 298 -0.73 2.55 -6.49
N VAL A 299 0.34 1.84 -6.92
CA VAL A 299 1.62 2.28 -7.59
C VAL A 299 1.45 3.00 -8.97
N PRO A 300 1.96 4.24 -9.17
CA PRO A 300 1.77 5.01 -10.42
C PRO A 300 2.24 4.34 -11.73
N GLU A 301 1.62 4.72 -12.85
CA GLU A 301 2.01 4.28 -14.20
C GLU A 301 3.40 4.84 -14.58
N GLY A 302 4.28 3.98 -15.10
CA GLY A 302 5.68 4.31 -15.45
C GLY A 302 6.76 3.70 -14.56
N THR A 303 6.39 2.94 -13.51
CA THR A 303 7.38 2.27 -12.64
C THR A 303 8.03 1.10 -13.40
N ARG A 304 9.35 1.19 -13.68
CA ARG A 304 10.13 0.05 -14.18
C ARG A 304 10.28 -0.98 -13.05
N PHE A 305 9.71 -2.16 -13.25
CA PHE A 305 9.93 -3.30 -12.37
C PHE A 305 11.18 -4.02 -12.86
N GLU A 306 12.33 -3.76 -12.23
CA GLU A 306 13.44 -4.70 -12.33
C GLU A 306 13.01 -6.01 -11.67
N SER A 307 13.11 -7.12 -12.40
CA SER A 307 12.55 -8.42 -12.00
C SER A 307 13.53 -9.29 -11.21
N THR A 308 14.78 -8.86 -11.05
CA THR A 308 15.83 -9.65 -10.40
C THR A 308 16.44 -8.84 -9.26
N PHE A 309 15.99 -9.13 -8.04
CA PHE A 309 16.58 -8.57 -6.83
C PHE A 309 17.30 -9.70 -6.09
N GLU A 310 18.61 -9.60 -5.91
CA GLU A 310 19.35 -10.49 -5.02
C GLU A 310 19.39 -9.86 -3.62
N ALA A 311 18.82 -10.57 -2.65
CA ALA A 311 18.88 -10.15 -1.25
C ALA A 311 20.25 -10.56 -0.66
N PRO A 312 20.81 -9.77 0.26
CA PRO A 312 21.96 -10.20 1.05
C PRO A 312 21.68 -11.53 1.77
N PRO A 313 22.68 -12.40 1.97
CA PRO A 313 22.49 -13.74 2.50
C PRO A 313 21.72 -13.70 3.84
N GLY A 314 20.61 -14.44 3.91
CA GLY A 314 19.76 -14.53 5.11
C GLY A 314 18.70 -13.43 5.29
N LYS A 315 18.63 -12.41 4.42
CA LYS A 315 17.66 -11.30 4.52
C LYS A 315 16.55 -11.40 3.49
N LYS A 316 15.36 -10.90 3.81
CA LYS A 316 14.20 -10.84 2.90
C LYS A 316 13.91 -9.41 2.47
N ILE A 317 13.68 -9.20 1.18
CA ILE A 317 13.34 -7.89 0.63
C ILE A 317 11.84 -7.63 0.80
N ALA A 318 11.51 -6.49 1.40
CA ALA A 318 10.16 -5.99 1.53
C ALA A 318 9.75 -5.22 0.26
N VAL A 319 9.13 -5.91 -0.69
CA VAL A 319 8.52 -5.25 -1.86
C VAL A 319 7.06 -4.93 -1.54
N PRO A 320 6.62 -3.66 -1.62
CA PRO A 320 5.22 -3.34 -1.45
C PRO A 320 4.41 -3.88 -2.64
N VAL A 321 3.79 -5.05 -2.48
CA VAL A 321 2.89 -5.60 -3.51
C VAL A 321 1.52 -4.91 -3.42
N ARG A 322 1.18 -4.17 -4.48
CA ARG A 322 -0.15 -3.61 -4.75
C ARG A 322 -1.04 -4.69 -5.36
N VAL A 323 -2.18 -4.95 -4.74
CA VAL A 323 -3.28 -5.69 -5.35
C VAL A 323 -4.37 -4.69 -5.70
N GLU A 324 -4.83 -4.68 -6.95
CA GLU A 324 -5.85 -3.73 -7.40
C GLU A 324 -7.28 -4.26 -7.19
N PRO A 325 -8.29 -3.40 -6.94
CA PRO A 325 -9.69 -3.82 -6.80
C PRO A 325 -10.20 -4.59 -8.01
N LYS A 326 -9.71 -4.24 -9.21
CA LYS A 326 -10.06 -4.93 -10.45
C LYS A 326 -9.74 -6.43 -10.42
N VAL A 327 -8.74 -6.86 -9.64
CA VAL A 327 -8.36 -8.29 -9.55
C VAL A 327 -9.41 -9.08 -8.77
N TYR A 328 -9.98 -8.49 -7.71
CA TYR A 328 -11.09 -9.07 -6.97
C TYR A 328 -12.36 -9.10 -7.82
N PHE A 329 -12.70 -7.99 -8.50
CA PHE A 329 -13.85 -7.96 -9.41
C PHE A 329 -13.69 -8.91 -10.60
N ALA A 330 -12.48 -9.08 -11.13
CA ALA A 330 -12.21 -10.07 -12.17
C ALA A 330 -12.42 -11.50 -11.64
N THR A 331 -11.97 -11.77 -10.42
CA THR A 331 -12.16 -13.07 -9.76
C THR A 331 -13.64 -13.36 -9.51
N GLU A 332 -14.39 -12.40 -8.99
CA GLU A 332 -15.83 -12.50 -8.79
C GLU A 332 -16.59 -12.68 -10.11
N ARG A 333 -16.24 -11.90 -11.15
CA ARG A 333 -16.82 -12.07 -12.49
C ARG A 333 -16.61 -13.48 -13.02
N THR A 334 -15.40 -14.03 -12.89
CA THR A 334 -15.15 -15.41 -13.33
C THR A 334 -15.95 -16.44 -12.54
N PHE A 335 -16.14 -16.24 -11.24
CA PHE A 335 -16.97 -17.10 -10.41
C PHE A 335 -18.45 -17.04 -10.81
N LEU A 336 -18.98 -15.84 -11.04
CA LEU A 336 -20.35 -15.65 -11.53
C LEU A 336 -20.56 -16.29 -12.92
N SER A 337 -19.58 -16.20 -13.82
CA SER A 337 -19.62 -16.90 -15.10
C SER A 337 -19.68 -18.42 -14.94
N TRP A 338 -18.90 -18.99 -14.03
CA TRP A 338 -18.95 -20.44 -13.73
C TRP A 338 -20.29 -20.88 -13.12
N LEU A 339 -20.85 -20.08 -12.21
CA LEU A 339 -22.18 -20.35 -11.65
C LEU A 339 -23.27 -20.28 -12.73
N SER A 340 -23.18 -19.32 -13.66
CA SER A 340 -24.10 -19.22 -14.79
C SER A 340 -24.06 -20.48 -15.67
N ILE A 341 -22.88 -21.01 -15.98
CA ILE A 341 -22.72 -22.27 -16.72
C ILE A 341 -23.39 -23.44 -15.98
N SER A 342 -23.19 -23.54 -14.67
CA SER A 342 -23.84 -24.60 -13.87
C SER A 342 -25.37 -24.45 -13.84
N LEU A 343 -25.88 -23.22 -13.81
CA LEU A 343 -27.31 -22.96 -13.84
C LEU A 343 -27.92 -23.40 -15.18
N ILE A 344 -27.20 -23.17 -16.30
CA ILE A 344 -27.61 -23.65 -17.63
C ILE A 344 -27.70 -25.18 -17.63
N PHE A 345 -26.70 -25.90 -17.10
CA PHE A 345 -26.77 -27.36 -17.00
C PHE A 345 -27.93 -27.85 -16.13
N GLY A 346 -28.18 -27.19 -15.00
CA GLY A 346 -29.32 -27.49 -14.15
C GLY A 346 -30.66 -27.25 -14.86
N ALA A 347 -30.79 -26.16 -15.62
CA ALA A 347 -31.98 -25.86 -16.41
C ALA A 347 -32.19 -26.91 -17.51
N THR A 348 -31.14 -27.29 -18.25
CA THR A 348 -31.21 -28.36 -19.27
C THR A 348 -31.64 -29.69 -18.65
N ALA A 349 -31.11 -30.04 -17.48
CA ALA A 349 -31.53 -31.25 -16.76
C ALA A 349 -33.01 -31.21 -16.38
N THR A 350 -33.49 -30.08 -15.84
CA THR A 350 -34.92 -29.89 -15.50
C THR A 350 -35.81 -30.00 -16.73
N THR A 351 -35.41 -29.42 -17.86
CA THR A 351 -36.16 -29.53 -19.12
C THR A 351 -36.24 -30.98 -19.60
N LEU A 352 -35.16 -31.75 -19.48
CA LEU A 352 -35.14 -33.17 -19.85
C LEU A 352 -36.08 -34.03 -18.99
N MET A 353 -36.28 -33.68 -17.72
CA MET A 353 -37.20 -34.41 -16.84
C MET A 353 -38.67 -34.28 -17.25
N ASN A 354 -39.05 -33.17 -17.93
CA ASN A 354 -40.43 -32.97 -18.37
C ASN A 354 -40.85 -33.92 -19.51
N TYR A 355 -39.92 -34.59 -20.17
CA TYR A 355 -40.23 -35.51 -21.28
C TYR A 355 -40.66 -36.92 -20.83
N GLY A 356 -40.47 -37.30 -19.55
CA GLY A 356 -41.01 -38.53 -18.98
C GLY A 356 -40.34 -39.86 -19.39
N ASP A 357 -39.36 -39.85 -20.31
CA ASP A 357 -38.65 -41.07 -20.73
C ASP A 357 -37.55 -41.51 -19.76
N LEU A 358 -37.33 -42.83 -19.62
CA LEU A 358 -36.27 -43.40 -18.79
C LEU A 358 -34.86 -42.98 -19.26
N VAL A 359 -34.65 -42.84 -20.58
CA VAL A 359 -33.39 -42.34 -21.16
C VAL A 359 -33.18 -40.86 -20.84
N SER A 360 -34.24 -40.06 -20.88
CA SER A 360 -34.22 -38.63 -20.54
C SER A 360 -33.97 -38.43 -19.04
N LEU A 361 -34.47 -39.31 -18.18
CA LEU A 361 -34.20 -39.32 -16.74
C LEU A 361 -32.73 -39.61 -16.42
N ILE A 362 -32.13 -40.64 -17.06
CA ILE A 362 -30.70 -40.95 -16.89
C ILE A 362 -29.83 -39.78 -17.38
N THR A 363 -30.17 -39.23 -18.55
CA THR A 363 -29.44 -38.08 -19.13
C THR A 363 -29.53 -36.85 -18.21
N ALA A 364 -30.71 -36.54 -17.66
CA ALA A 364 -30.91 -35.46 -16.70
C ALA A 364 -30.06 -35.66 -15.44
N GLY A 365 -29.95 -36.89 -14.93
CA GLY A 365 -29.07 -37.25 -13.82
C GLY A 365 -27.59 -36.92 -14.10
N CYS A 366 -27.09 -37.22 -15.30
CA CYS A 366 -25.73 -36.87 -15.71
C CYS A 366 -25.49 -35.35 -15.78
N PHE A 367 -26.48 -34.58 -16.29
CA PHE A 367 -26.39 -33.12 -16.32
C PHE A 367 -26.41 -32.49 -14.92
N TYR A 368 -27.22 -33.00 -13.99
CA TYR A 368 -27.20 -32.54 -12.59
C TYR A 368 -25.87 -32.85 -11.89
N LEU A 369 -25.30 -34.04 -12.13
CA LEU A 369 -23.98 -34.38 -11.59
C LEU A 369 -22.90 -33.44 -12.12
N THR A 370 -22.93 -33.16 -13.43
CA THR A 370 -21.99 -32.22 -14.07
C THR A 370 -22.15 -30.79 -13.53
N ALA A 371 -23.39 -30.33 -13.31
CA ALA A 371 -23.68 -29.05 -12.66
C ALA A 371 -23.10 -29.00 -11.24
N MET A 372 -23.34 -30.02 -10.42
CA MET A 372 -22.84 -30.10 -9.05
C MET A 372 -21.31 -30.04 -8.98
N LEU A 373 -20.62 -30.81 -9.83
CA LEU A 373 -19.16 -30.80 -9.91
C LEU A 373 -18.61 -29.43 -10.35
N THR A 374 -19.30 -28.74 -11.28
CA THR A 374 -18.93 -27.41 -11.73
C THR A 374 -19.06 -26.36 -10.61
N ILE A 375 -20.09 -26.43 -9.78
CA ILE A 375 -20.26 -25.55 -8.60
C ILE A 375 -19.16 -25.78 -7.57
N ILE A 376 -18.88 -27.05 -7.24
CA ILE A 376 -17.83 -27.39 -6.26
C ILE A 376 -16.47 -26.90 -6.75
N TYR A 377 -16.14 -27.16 -8.01
CA TYR A 377 -14.87 -26.77 -8.62
C TYR A 377 -14.70 -25.23 -8.62
N SER A 378 -15.69 -24.51 -9.15
CA SER A 378 -15.64 -23.05 -9.26
C SER A 378 -15.58 -22.37 -7.89
N SER A 379 -16.29 -22.89 -6.89
CA SER A 379 -16.20 -22.42 -5.50
C SER A 379 -14.80 -22.65 -4.92
N GLY A 380 -14.21 -23.82 -5.15
CA GLY A 380 -12.84 -24.13 -4.73
C GLY A 380 -11.80 -23.19 -5.37
N VAL A 381 -11.89 -22.97 -6.68
CA VAL A 381 -11.01 -22.05 -7.41
C VAL A 381 -11.19 -20.61 -6.95
N TYR A 382 -12.43 -20.17 -6.72
CA TYR A 382 -12.73 -18.84 -6.19
C TYR A 382 -12.05 -18.61 -4.84
N VAL A 383 -12.23 -19.53 -3.87
CA VAL A 383 -11.62 -19.37 -2.55
C VAL A 383 -10.10 -19.45 -2.63
N PHE A 384 -9.54 -20.35 -3.46
CA PHE A 384 -8.10 -20.42 -3.70
C PHE A 384 -7.54 -19.10 -4.27
N ARG A 385 -8.22 -18.49 -5.25
CA ARG A 385 -7.82 -17.21 -5.83
C ARG A 385 -7.91 -16.09 -4.80
N VAL A 386 -9.03 -15.96 -4.08
CA VAL A 386 -9.21 -14.95 -3.03
C VAL A 386 -8.12 -15.09 -1.96
N PHE A 387 -7.84 -16.31 -1.50
CA PHE A 387 -6.78 -16.56 -0.51
C PHE A 387 -5.37 -16.22 -1.04
N SER A 388 -5.09 -16.57 -2.29
CA SER A 388 -3.79 -16.31 -2.93
C SER A 388 -3.54 -14.82 -3.17
N ILE A 389 -4.58 -14.10 -3.61
CA ILE A 389 -4.58 -12.64 -3.79
C ILE A 389 -4.37 -11.93 -2.45
N ARG A 390 -5.09 -12.36 -1.41
CA ARG A 390 -4.96 -11.81 -0.06
C ARG A 390 -3.55 -12.00 0.52
N ASN A 391 -2.96 -13.16 0.32
CA ASN A 391 -1.60 -13.45 0.77
C ASN A 391 -0.51 -12.90 -0.16
N LYS A 392 -0.88 -12.11 -1.19
CA LYS A 392 0.05 -11.48 -2.15
C LYS A 392 1.02 -12.49 -2.77
N ARG A 393 0.59 -13.74 -3.00
CA ARG A 393 1.43 -14.78 -3.59
C ARG A 393 1.52 -14.58 -5.10
N ALA A 394 2.73 -14.66 -5.64
CA ALA A 394 2.97 -14.71 -7.08
C ALA A 394 2.64 -16.12 -7.59
N VAL A 395 1.37 -16.39 -7.84
CA VAL A 395 0.88 -17.65 -8.42
C VAL A 395 0.18 -17.33 -9.73
N ARG A 396 0.27 -18.23 -10.71
CA ARG A 396 -0.45 -18.10 -11.97
C ARG A 396 -1.94 -18.28 -11.72
N TYR A 397 -2.72 -17.23 -11.93
CA TYR A 397 -4.16 -17.21 -11.60
C TYR A 397 -5.03 -17.81 -12.70
N ASP A 398 -4.48 -18.08 -13.89
CA ASP A 398 -5.19 -18.61 -15.05
C ASP A 398 -5.76 -20.01 -14.77
N ASP A 399 -7.04 -20.22 -15.08
CA ASP A 399 -7.65 -21.55 -14.96
C ASP A 399 -7.60 -22.27 -16.31
N GLN A 400 -6.67 -23.21 -16.43
CA GLN A 400 -6.47 -24.01 -17.64
C GLN A 400 -7.20 -25.37 -17.60
N LEU A 401 -7.59 -25.81 -16.40
CA LEU A 401 -8.12 -27.15 -16.18
C LEU A 401 -9.65 -27.16 -16.20
N GLY A 402 -10.29 -26.14 -15.65
CA GLY A 402 -11.74 -26.04 -15.55
C GLY A 402 -12.46 -26.24 -16.88
N PRO A 403 -12.15 -25.45 -17.93
CA PRO A 403 -12.85 -25.56 -19.21
C PRO A 403 -12.72 -26.94 -19.85
N ARG A 404 -11.54 -27.56 -19.73
CA ARG A 404 -11.27 -28.90 -20.28
C ARG A 404 -12.13 -29.95 -19.58
N LEU A 405 -12.22 -29.90 -18.25
CA LEU A 405 -13.01 -30.84 -17.46
C LEU A 405 -14.51 -30.73 -17.78
N VAL A 406 -15.03 -29.51 -17.90
CA VAL A 406 -16.46 -29.30 -18.22
C VAL A 406 -16.79 -29.74 -19.65
N CYS A 407 -15.93 -29.49 -20.63
CA CYS A 407 -16.13 -29.99 -21.99
C CYS A 407 -16.18 -31.53 -22.04
N VAL A 408 -15.30 -32.21 -21.31
CA VAL A 408 -15.29 -33.69 -21.25
C VAL A 408 -16.55 -34.20 -20.54
N ALA A 409 -16.94 -33.61 -19.41
CA ALA A 409 -18.15 -34.00 -18.68
C ALA A 409 -19.43 -33.80 -19.51
N LEU A 410 -19.50 -32.72 -20.29
CA LEU A 410 -20.60 -32.45 -21.20
C LEU A 410 -20.62 -33.45 -22.37
N ALA A 411 -19.46 -33.75 -22.97
CA ALA A 411 -19.36 -34.75 -24.03
C ALA A 411 -19.82 -36.14 -23.55
N LEU A 412 -19.45 -36.52 -22.31
CA LEU A 412 -19.93 -37.76 -21.69
C LEU A 412 -21.44 -37.74 -21.45
N SER A 413 -22.00 -36.64 -20.94
CA SER A 413 -23.43 -36.50 -20.65
C SER A 413 -24.30 -36.52 -21.91
N VAL A 414 -23.82 -35.95 -23.00
CA VAL A 414 -24.51 -36.02 -24.31
C VAL A 414 -24.29 -37.38 -24.96
N GLY A 415 -23.09 -37.94 -24.86
CA GLY A 415 -22.73 -39.25 -25.39
C GLY A 415 -23.56 -40.37 -24.79
N THR A 416 -23.83 -40.36 -23.48
CA THR A 416 -24.73 -41.34 -22.84
C THR A 416 -26.13 -41.24 -23.42
N SER A 417 -26.67 -40.04 -23.60
CA SER A 417 -27.99 -39.85 -24.21
C SER A 417 -28.08 -40.46 -25.62
N PHE A 418 -27.06 -40.22 -26.46
CA PHE A 418 -27.00 -40.76 -27.81
C PHE A 418 -26.87 -42.29 -27.81
N LEU A 419 -25.99 -42.84 -26.98
CA LEU A 419 -25.73 -44.28 -26.91
C LEU A 419 -26.97 -45.05 -26.45
N PHE A 420 -27.65 -44.57 -25.41
CA PHE A 420 -28.87 -45.21 -24.89
C PHE A 420 -30.05 -45.10 -25.86
N ARG A 421 -30.17 -44.00 -26.63
CA ARG A 421 -31.19 -43.89 -27.68
C ARG A 421 -30.90 -44.79 -28.87
N PHE A 422 -29.63 -44.95 -29.24
CA PHE A 422 -29.22 -45.85 -30.31
C PHE A 422 -29.44 -47.32 -29.93
N LEU A 423 -29.11 -47.72 -28.69
CA LEU A 423 -29.31 -49.09 -28.20
C LEU A 423 -30.78 -49.45 -28.01
N ASN A 424 -31.64 -48.51 -27.61
CA ASN A 424 -33.08 -48.77 -27.44
C ASN A 424 -33.87 -48.73 -28.77
N TRP A 425 -33.23 -48.39 -29.89
CA TRP A 425 -33.82 -48.41 -31.24
C TRP A 425 -33.54 -49.73 -31.99
N SER A 426 -32.51 -50.48 -31.61
CA SER A 426 -32.25 -51.86 -32.07
C SER A 426 -32.95 -52.88 -31.19
#